data_AF-A0A412ASM3-F1
#
_entry.id   AF-A0A412ASM3-F1
#
_cell.length_a   1.000
_cell.length_b   1.000
_cell.length_c   1.000
_cell.angle_alpha   90.00
_cell.angle_beta   90.00
_cell.angle_gamma   90.00
#
_symmetry.space_group_name_H-M   'P 1'
#
loop_
_entity.id
_entity.type
_entity.pdbx_description
1 polymer ?
#
loop_
_entity_poly.entity_id
_entity_poly.type
_entity_poly.pdbx_seq_one_letter_code
_entity_poly.pdbx_strand_id
1 'polypeptide(L)' 'MAKQKTRKPIRPITEENINDPATIEEFAAYLRLSYSTVYRMVRDGQLRAVRIREQWRINVPESLKMLGY' A
#
# COMPACT_ATOMS: atom_id res chain seq x y z
N MET A 1 -6.47 27.84 -1.59
CA MET A 1 -6.90 26.62 -0.87
C MET A 1 -6.71 25.44 -1.80
N ALA A 2 -5.78 24.53 -1.49
CA ALA A 2 -5.46 23.40 -2.38
C ALA A 2 -6.73 22.58 -2.65
N LYS A 3 -7.09 22.43 -3.92
CA LYS A 3 -8.22 21.59 -4.35
C LYS A 3 -8.03 20.22 -3.74
N GLN A 4 -8.92 19.82 -2.83
CA GLN A 4 -8.99 18.45 -2.36
C GLN A 4 -9.28 17.60 -3.59
N LYS A 5 -8.24 16.97 -4.15
CA LYS A 5 -8.37 15.92 -5.17
C LYS A 5 -9.41 14.96 -4.60
N THR A 6 -10.52 14.79 -5.31
CA THR A 6 -11.58 13.84 -4.97
C THR A 6 -10.92 12.50 -4.68
N ARG A 7 -10.81 12.13 -3.39
CA ARG A 7 -10.21 10.86 -3.00
C ARG A 7 -11.18 9.80 -3.49
N LYS A 8 -10.79 9.06 -4.54
CA LYS A 8 -11.50 7.82 -4.88
C LYS A 8 -11.55 6.96 -3.61
N PRO A 9 -12.66 6.24 -3.37
CA PRO A 9 -12.76 5.37 -2.21
C PRO A 9 -11.58 4.38 -2.24
N ILE A 10 -10.95 4.19 -1.07
CA ILE A 10 -9.88 3.21 -0.91
C ILE A 10 -10.48 1.83 -1.16
N ARG A 11 -9.96 1.11 -2.16
CA ARG A 11 -10.41 -0.26 -2.45
C ARG A 11 -9.91 -1.16 -1.32
N PRO A 12 -10.79 -1.92 -0.65
CA PRO A 12 -10.37 -2.84 0.40
C PRO A 12 -9.56 -3.99 -0.21
N ILE A 13 -8.46 -4.36 0.45
CA ILE A 13 -7.74 -5.59 0.15
C ILE A 13 -8.53 -6.74 0.79
N THR A 14 -9.00 -7.67 -0.04
CA THR A 14 -9.75 -8.88 0.33
C THR A 14 -9.00 -10.11 -0.14
N GLU A 15 -9.42 -11.30 0.31
CA GLU A 15 -8.84 -12.58 -0.14
C GLU A 15 -8.88 -12.75 -1.66
N GLU A 16 -9.97 -12.29 -2.29
CA GLU A 16 -10.20 -12.39 -3.73
C GLU A 16 -9.22 -11.53 -4.56
N ASN A 17 -8.76 -10.40 -4.00
CA ASN A 17 -7.93 -9.42 -4.71
C ASN A 17 -6.53 -9.25 -4.10
N ILE A 18 -6.14 -10.13 -3.17
CA ILE A 18 -4.87 -10.03 -2.45
C ILE A 18 -3.66 -10.07 -3.37
N ASN A 19 -3.77 -10.70 -4.55
CA ASN A 19 -2.69 -10.76 -5.54
C ASN A 19 -2.58 -9.49 -6.38
N ASP A 20 -3.54 -8.57 -6.29
CA ASP A 20 -3.49 -7.30 -7.02
C ASP A 20 -2.50 -6.33 -6.37
N PRO A 21 -1.76 -5.53 -7.17
CA PRO A 21 -0.84 -4.53 -6.64
C PRO A 21 -1.59 -3.42 -5.88
N ALA A 22 -1.31 -3.33 -4.58
CA ALA A 22 -1.94 -2.36 -3.70
C ALA A 22 -1.20 -1.02 -3.68
N THR A 23 -1.94 0.07 -3.48
CA THR A 23 -1.35 1.37 -3.13
C THR A 23 -0.94 1.42 -1.66
N ILE A 24 -0.18 2.44 -1.27
CA ILE A 24 0.18 2.67 0.14
C ILE A 24 -1.06 2.88 1.00
N GLU A 25 -2.08 3.59 0.50
CA GLU A 25 -3.32 3.85 1.24
C GLU A 25 -4.11 2.55 1.47
N GLU A 26 -4.20 1.68 0.45
CA GLU A 26 -4.87 0.39 0.55
C GLU A 26 -4.14 -0.55 1.54
N PHE A 27 -2.81 -0.64 1.45
CA PHE A 27 -2.02 -1.49 2.35
C PHE A 27 -1.99 -0.96 3.79
N ALA A 28 -1.98 0.37 3.96
CA ALA A 28 -2.10 1.02 5.27
C ALA A 28 -3.45 0.73 5.92
N ALA A 29 -4.54 0.81 5.15
CA ALA A 29 -5.87 0.44 5.64
C ALA A 29 -5.94 -1.04 6.03
N TYR A 30 -5.35 -1.93 5.23
CA TYR A 30 -5.31 -3.37 5.50
C TYR A 30 -4.55 -3.71 6.80
N LEU A 31 -3.36 -3.16 7.00
CA LEU A 31 -2.56 -3.37 8.23
C LEU A 31 -3.00 -2.49 9.42
N ARG A 32 -3.97 -1.60 9.23
CA ARG A 32 -4.38 -0.57 10.20
C ARG A 32 -3.22 0.32 10.66
N LEU A 33 -2.34 0.67 9.74
CA LEU A 33 -1.20 1.56 9.94
C LEU A 33 -1.46 2.94 9.29
N SER A 34 -0.65 3.93 9.67
CA SER A 34 -0.68 5.23 8.98
C SER A 34 -0.05 5.14 7.59
N TYR A 35 -0.49 6.00 6.66
CA TYR A 35 0.15 6.16 5.35
C TYR A 35 1.66 6.39 5.48
N SER A 36 2.07 7.27 6.41
CA SER A 36 3.48 7.63 6.61
C SER A 36 4.31 6.44 7.08
N THR A 37 3.74 5.57 7.92
CA THR A 37 4.40 4.32 8.36
C THR A 37 4.65 3.41 7.17
N VAL A 38 3.61 3.10 6.39
CA VAL A 38 3.75 2.22 5.23
C VAL A 38 4.66 2.82 4.16
N TYR A 39 4.56 4.13 3.91
CA TYR A 39 5.47 4.84 3.01
C TYR A 39 6.92 4.69 3.46
N ARG A 40 7.20 4.84 4.76
CA ARG A 40 8.54 4.63 5.29
C ARG A 40 8.99 3.18 5.14
N MET A 41 8.14 2.19 5.42
CA MET A 41 8.47 0.78 5.23
C MET A 41 8.83 0.45 3.77
N VAL A 42 8.13 1.06 2.80
CA VAL A 42 8.51 0.97 1.37
C VAL A 42 9.90 1.57 1.13
N ARG A 43 10.18 2.75 1.69
CA ARG A 43 11.47 3.44 1.53
C ARG A 43 12.63 2.70 2.20
N ASP A 44 12.37 2.08 3.33
CA ASP A 44 13.33 1.32 4.13
C ASP A 44 13.52 -0.12 3.58
N GLY A 45 12.78 -0.51 2.53
CA GLY A 45 12.92 -1.81 1.86
C GLY A 45 12.27 -2.99 2.59
N GLN A 46 11.40 -2.71 3.57
CA GLN A 46 10.71 -3.71 4.39
C GLN A 46 9.50 -4.33 3.67
N LEU A 47 9.02 -3.68 2.60
CA LEU A 47 7.92 -4.16 1.77
C LEU A 47 8.42 -4.36 0.35
N ARG A 48 7.88 -5.38 -0.32
CA ARG A 48 8.10 -5.55 -1.75
C ARG A 48 7.22 -4.56 -2.50
N ALA A 49 7.84 -3.49 -3.00
CA ALA A 49 7.13 -2.47 -3.76
C ALA A 49 7.93 -2.01 -4.98
N VAL A 50 7.21 -1.61 -6.02
CA VAL A 50 7.75 -0.98 -7.22
C VAL A 50 7.12 0.40 -7.41
N ARG A 51 7.89 1.36 -7.92
CA ARG A 51 7.38 2.68 -8.27
C ARG A 51 6.97 2.69 -9.73
N ILE A 52 5.69 2.90 -10.00
CA ILE A 52 5.13 3.05 -11.34
C ILE A 52 4.68 4.49 -11.51
N ARG A 53 5.38 5.25 -12.35
CA ARG A 53 5.22 6.71 -12.48
C ARG A 53 5.36 7.39 -11.11
N GLU A 54 4.30 8.03 -10.62
CA GLU A 54 4.28 8.75 -9.34
C GLU A 54 3.70 7.94 -8.18
N GLN A 55 3.34 6.66 -8.41
CA GLN A 55 2.67 5.83 -7.40
C GLN A 55 3.50 4.60 -7.03
N TRP A 56 3.49 4.27 -5.75
CA TRP A 56 4.00 2.99 -5.25
C TRP A 56 2.96 1.89 -5.41
N ARG A 57 3.41 0.72 -5.83
CA ARG A 57 2.63 -0.50 -5.96
C ARG A 57 3.28 -1.59 -5.14
N ILE A 58 2.56 -2.04 -4.12
CA ILE A 58 2.99 -3.02 -3.13
C ILE A 58 2.49 -4.39 -3.58
N ASN A 59 3.40 -5.35 -3.67
CA ASN A 59 3.06 -6.76 -3.79
C ASN A 59 2.62 -7.24 -2.40
N VAL A 60 1.30 -7.42 -2.20
CA VAL A 60 0.74 -7.69 -0.87
C VAL A 60 1.23 -9.03 -0.31
N PRO A 61 1.12 -10.17 -1.01
CA PRO A 61 1.54 -11.46 -0.44
C PRO A 61 3.05 -11.49 -0.11
N GLU A 62 3.88 -10.96 -1.02
CA GLU A 62 5.34 -10.96 -0.81
C GLU A 62 5.73 -10.03 0.35
N SER A 63 5.06 -8.89 0.49
CA SER A 63 5.31 -7.97 1.60
C SER A 63 4.87 -8.53 2.95
N LEU A 64 3.72 -9.22 3.01
CA LEU A 64 3.27 -9.90 4.23
C LEU A 64 4.27 -10.97 4.67
N LYS A 65 4.77 -11.76 3.70
CA LYS A 65 5.83 -12.75 3.95
C LYS A 65 7.12 -12.10 4.48
N MET A 66 7.53 -10.95 3.94
CA MET A 66 8.72 -10.22 4.43
C MET A 66 8.55 -9.69 5.85
N LEU A 67 7.31 -9.37 6.27
CA LEU A 67 6.99 -8.94 7.62
C LEU A 67 6.78 -10.11 8.61
N GLY A 68 6.70 -11.34 8.12
CA GLY A 68 6.51 -12.55 8.95
C GLY A 68 5.04 -12.84 9.30
N TYR A 69 4.09 -12.39 8.47
CA TYR A 69 2.69 -12.82 8.53
C TYR A 69 2.46 -14.13 7.76
#